data_AF-A5DLW5-F1
#
_entry.id   AF-A5DLW5-F1
#
_cell.length_a   1.000
_cell.length_b   1.000
_cell.length_c   1.000
_cell.angle_alpha   90.00
_cell.angle_beta   90.00
_cell.angle_gamma   90.00
#
_symmetry.space_group_name_H-M   'P 1'
#
loop_
_entity.id
_entity.type
_entity.pdbx_description
1 polymer ?
#
loop_
_entity_poly.entity_id
_entity_poly.type
_entity_poly.pdbx_seq_one_letter_code
_entity_poly.pdbx_strand_id
1 'polypeptide(L)'
;MRNALNALVDTVKDPEAQAKFENEMDSFFALFRRYLTDKASGTTLDWDKIKSPSESEVVSYDSLKSETADNLSKLAVLKLNGGLGTSMGCVGPKSVIEVRDGNTFLDLSVRQIEHLNRKYDSDVPLLLMNSFNTDADTAKIIKKYQGHRIRVRTFNQSRFPRIFKDSLLPVPESFDDELDGWYPPGHGDLYEALISSGELDSLLAQGREILFVSNGDNLGATVDTKILDHMIETGAEYLMELTDKTRADVKGGTLINYDGQVRLLEIAQVPKEHVEDFKSIKIIQVLQHQQLVDQLEGR
;
A
#
# COMPACT_ATOMS: atom_id res chain seq x y z
N MET A 1 5.05 27.66 3.64
CA MET A 1 5.12 26.30 3.06
C MET A 1 5.65 26.31 1.64
N ARG A 2 4.91 26.77 0.61
CA ARG A 2 5.38 26.72 -0.80
C ARG A 2 6.79 27.27 -1.02
N ASN A 3 7.08 28.47 -0.51
CA ASN A 3 8.41 29.08 -0.64
C ASN A 3 9.52 28.23 0.03
N ALA A 4 9.22 27.55 1.14
CA ALA A 4 10.18 26.69 1.82
C ALA A 4 10.43 25.39 1.03
N LEU A 5 9.39 24.84 0.41
CA LEU A 5 9.51 23.67 -0.47
C LEU A 5 10.28 24.02 -1.75
N ASN A 6 10.02 25.18 -2.36
CA ASN A 6 10.79 25.63 -3.52
C ASN A 6 12.28 25.81 -3.16
N ALA A 7 12.57 26.44 -2.02
CA ALA A 7 13.94 26.58 -1.54
C ALA A 7 14.63 25.22 -1.31
N LEU A 8 13.89 24.21 -0.85
CA LEU A 8 14.38 22.83 -0.75
C LEU A 8 14.69 22.22 -2.11
N VAL A 9 13.80 22.38 -3.10
CA VAL A 9 14.00 21.89 -4.48
C VAL A 9 15.22 22.55 -5.13
N ASP A 10 15.45 23.84 -4.86
CA ASP A 10 16.61 24.60 -5.36
C ASP A 10 17.95 24.08 -4.81
N THR A 11 17.95 23.27 -3.74
CA THR A 11 19.17 22.65 -3.22
C THR A 11 19.65 21.44 -4.03
N VAL A 12 18.80 20.87 -4.89
CA VAL A 12 19.13 19.69 -5.70
C VAL A 12 19.95 20.11 -6.92
N LYS A 13 21.17 19.56 -7.03
CA LYS A 13 22.11 19.91 -8.12
C LYS A 13 21.87 19.15 -9.42
N ASP A 14 21.37 17.92 -9.32
CA ASP A 14 21.14 17.06 -10.48
C ASP A 14 19.76 17.36 -11.09
N PRO A 15 19.65 17.74 -12.38
CA PRO A 15 18.38 18.13 -12.98
C PRO A 15 17.31 17.04 -12.98
N GLU A 16 17.69 15.77 -13.16
CA GLU A 16 16.74 14.65 -13.15
C GLU A 16 16.21 14.39 -11.74
N ALA A 17 17.11 14.32 -10.74
CA ALA A 17 16.72 14.22 -9.34
C ALA A 17 15.90 15.44 -8.89
N GLN A 18 16.20 16.63 -9.39
CA GLN A 18 15.48 17.86 -9.07
C GLN A 18 14.04 17.78 -9.57
N ALA A 19 13.82 17.38 -10.82
CA ALA A 19 12.47 17.23 -11.39
C ALA A 19 11.65 16.18 -10.63
N LYS A 20 12.26 15.05 -10.27
CA LYS A 20 11.59 14.03 -9.45
C LYS A 20 11.23 14.57 -8.07
N PHE A 21 12.16 15.25 -7.42
CA PHE A 21 11.96 15.81 -6.09
C PHE A 21 10.95 16.96 -6.08
N GLU A 22 10.88 17.76 -7.14
CA GLU A 22 9.85 18.78 -7.34
C GLU A 22 8.45 18.17 -7.35
N ASN A 23 8.26 17.05 -8.07
CA ASN A 23 6.99 16.32 -8.06
C ASN A 23 6.63 15.82 -6.65
N GLU A 24 7.60 15.27 -5.90
CA GLU A 24 7.38 14.86 -4.51
C GLU A 24 6.94 16.05 -3.62
N MET A 25 7.56 17.22 -3.78
CA MET A 25 7.21 18.43 -3.03
C MET A 25 5.85 19.01 -3.42
N ASP A 26 5.45 18.90 -4.69
CA ASP A 26 4.13 19.29 -5.16
C ASP A 26 3.03 18.40 -4.58
N SER A 27 3.24 17.08 -4.59
CA SER A 27 2.34 16.11 -3.96
C SER A 27 2.23 16.35 -2.45
N PHE A 28 3.35 16.61 -1.77
CA PHE A 28 3.35 17.00 -0.35
C PHE A 28 2.56 18.30 -0.12
N PHE A 29 2.74 19.30 -0.97
CA PHE A 29 2.04 20.58 -0.83
C PHE A 29 0.53 20.42 -1.03
N ALA A 30 0.10 19.59 -1.98
CA ALA A 30 -1.32 19.25 -2.18
C ALA A 30 -1.91 18.59 -0.93
N LEU A 31 -1.20 17.61 -0.35
CA LEU A 31 -1.59 16.95 0.90
C LEU A 31 -1.68 17.95 2.06
N PHE A 32 -0.68 18.83 2.21
CA PHE A 32 -0.64 19.83 3.27
C PHE A 32 -1.79 20.84 3.16
N ARG A 33 -2.13 21.27 1.92
CA ARG A 33 -3.28 22.14 1.68
C ARG A 33 -4.58 21.45 2.07
N ARG A 34 -4.77 20.18 1.68
CA ARG A 34 -5.95 19.40 2.06
C ARG A 34 -6.07 19.28 3.59
N TYR A 35 -4.97 18.97 4.28
CA TYR A 35 -4.92 18.93 5.74
C TYR A 35 -5.38 20.24 6.40
N LEU A 36 -4.92 21.40 5.90
CA LEU A 36 -5.35 22.69 6.42
C LEU A 36 -6.82 22.98 6.15
N THR A 37 -7.31 22.64 4.95
CA THR A 37 -8.72 22.78 4.59
C THR A 37 -9.61 21.92 5.49
N ASP A 38 -9.29 20.64 5.66
CA ASP A 38 -10.06 19.70 6.49
C ASP A 38 -10.04 20.09 7.97
N LYS A 39 -8.91 20.61 8.45
CA LYS A 39 -8.78 21.12 9.82
C LYS A 39 -9.62 22.39 10.02
N ALA A 40 -9.73 23.25 9.01
CA ALA A 40 -10.52 24.47 9.07
C ALA A 40 -12.03 24.20 8.95
N SER A 41 -12.44 23.24 8.12
CA SER A 41 -13.84 22.83 7.99
C SER A 41 -14.31 21.99 9.19
N GLY A 42 -13.38 21.38 9.94
CA GLY A 42 -13.71 20.53 11.06
C GLY A 42 -14.55 19.32 10.65
N THR A 43 -14.34 18.82 9.43
CA THR A 43 -15.17 17.76 8.82
C THR A 43 -15.02 16.48 9.63
N THR A 44 -15.89 16.31 10.62
CA THR A 44 -16.13 15.02 11.26
C THR A 44 -17.15 14.27 10.44
N LEU A 45 -16.90 12.98 10.25
CA LEU A 45 -17.84 12.10 9.59
C LEU A 45 -19.16 12.09 10.37
N ASP A 46 -20.27 12.32 9.66
CA ASP A 46 -21.61 12.27 10.23
C ASP A 46 -22.01 10.82 10.52
N TRP A 47 -22.05 10.44 11.80
CA TRP A 47 -22.26 9.06 12.22
C TRP A 47 -23.62 8.51 11.77
N ASP A 48 -24.65 9.35 11.71
CA ASP A 48 -26.02 8.92 11.39
C ASP A 48 -26.18 8.50 9.92
N LYS A 49 -25.24 8.90 9.05
CA LYS A 49 -25.22 8.50 7.65
C LYS A 49 -24.52 7.17 7.40
N ILE A 50 -23.81 6.63 8.40
CA ILE A 50 -23.13 5.35 8.28
C ILE A 50 -24.15 4.24 8.17
N LYS A 51 -24.00 3.40 7.14
CA LYS A 51 -24.75 2.15 6.99
C LYS A 51 -23.79 0.98 6.89
N SER A 52 -24.24 -0.16 7.40
CA SER A 52 -23.54 -1.42 7.14
C SER A 52 -23.56 -1.69 5.63
N PRO A 53 -22.45 -2.20 5.06
CA PRO A 53 -22.43 -2.56 3.66
C PRO A 53 -23.41 -3.71 3.37
N SER A 54 -23.94 -3.76 2.16
CA SER A 54 -24.86 -4.82 1.72
C SER A 54 -24.12 -6.11 1.35
N GLU A 55 -24.86 -7.21 1.22
CA GLU A 55 -24.30 -8.51 0.75
C GLU A 55 -23.74 -8.45 -0.68
N SER A 56 -24.17 -7.48 -1.49
CA SER A 56 -23.60 -7.26 -2.82
C SER A 56 -22.32 -6.42 -2.79
N GLU A 57 -22.09 -5.66 -1.72
CA GLU A 57 -20.88 -4.85 -1.51
C GLU A 57 -19.78 -5.63 -0.78
N VAL A 58 -20.16 -6.56 0.08
CA VAL A 58 -19.25 -7.48 0.77
C VAL A 58 -19.66 -8.91 0.47
N VAL A 59 -18.98 -9.50 -0.52
CA VAL A 59 -19.26 -10.86 -0.99
C VAL A 59 -18.54 -11.88 -0.11
N SER A 60 -19.26 -12.92 0.30
CA SER A 60 -18.66 -14.04 1.05
C SER A 60 -17.69 -14.84 0.18
N TYR A 61 -16.50 -15.13 0.72
CA TYR A 61 -15.47 -15.93 0.05
C TYR A 61 -15.96 -17.32 -0.37
N ASP A 62 -16.83 -17.95 0.41
CA ASP A 62 -17.36 -19.28 0.11
C ASP A 62 -18.26 -19.31 -1.13
N SER A 63 -18.75 -18.14 -1.57
CA SER A 63 -19.55 -18.02 -2.79
C SER A 63 -18.70 -17.90 -4.06
N LEU A 64 -17.40 -17.63 -3.91
CA LEU A 64 -16.47 -17.49 -5.02
C LEU A 64 -16.13 -18.84 -5.64
N LYS A 65 -16.21 -18.90 -6.97
CA LYS A 65 -15.80 -20.06 -7.76
C LYS A 65 -14.43 -19.77 -8.36
N SER A 66 -13.64 -20.83 -8.58
CA SER A 66 -12.45 -20.73 -9.43
C SER A 66 -12.68 -21.65 -10.61
N GLU A 67 -12.52 -21.11 -11.80
CA GLU A 67 -12.73 -21.86 -13.03
C GLU A 67 -11.43 -22.03 -13.82
N THR A 68 -10.47 -21.10 -13.74
CA THR A 68 -9.26 -21.19 -14.58
C THR A 68 -8.00 -20.58 -13.95
N ALA A 69 -6.82 -21.02 -14.41
CA ALA A 69 -5.53 -20.40 -14.06
C ALA A 69 -5.02 -19.43 -15.15
N ASP A 70 -5.78 -19.27 -16.23
CA ASP A 70 -5.38 -18.51 -17.42
C ASP A 70 -5.26 -17.00 -17.12
N ASN A 71 -6.01 -16.53 -16.11
CA ASN A 71 -6.02 -15.16 -15.64
C ASN A 71 -4.73 -14.72 -14.94
N LEU A 72 -3.83 -15.65 -14.56
CA LEU A 72 -2.53 -15.32 -13.98
C LEU A 72 -1.65 -14.48 -14.90
N SER A 73 -1.87 -14.55 -16.22
CA SER A 73 -1.19 -13.71 -17.20
C SER A 73 -1.46 -12.22 -17.00
N LYS A 74 -2.64 -11.86 -16.49
CA LYS A 74 -3.06 -10.47 -16.24
C LYS A 74 -2.63 -9.93 -14.88
N LEU A 75 -2.18 -10.79 -13.98
CA LEU A 75 -1.85 -10.45 -12.60
C LEU A 75 -0.40 -9.98 -12.44
N ALA A 76 -0.20 -8.96 -11.61
CA ALA A 76 1.06 -8.59 -10.99
C ALA A 76 0.92 -8.59 -9.47
N VAL A 77 1.98 -8.95 -8.74
CA VAL A 77 1.98 -8.98 -7.28
C VAL A 77 2.88 -7.89 -6.74
N LEU A 78 2.39 -7.06 -5.82
CA LEU A 78 3.14 -6.05 -5.12
C LEU A 78 3.17 -6.30 -3.62
N LYS A 79 4.38 -6.23 -3.04
CA LYS A 79 4.59 -6.29 -1.60
C LYS A 79 5.06 -4.93 -1.08
N LEU A 80 4.36 -4.40 -0.09
CA LEU A 80 4.74 -3.17 0.60
C LEU A 80 5.96 -3.45 1.48
N ASN A 81 7.11 -2.87 1.10
CA ASN A 81 8.43 -3.12 1.69
C ASN A 81 9.09 -1.84 2.26
N GLY A 82 8.28 -0.84 2.59
CA GLY A 82 8.76 0.41 3.23
C GLY A 82 9.03 0.29 4.73
N GLY A 83 8.54 -0.77 5.38
CA GLY A 83 8.59 -0.94 6.83
C GLY A 83 9.96 -1.40 7.36
N LEU A 84 10.38 -0.81 8.47
CA LEU A 84 11.59 -1.20 9.20
C LEU A 84 11.28 -2.23 10.29
N GLY A 85 12.28 -3.06 10.61
CA GLY A 85 12.22 -4.07 11.68
C GLY A 85 12.44 -3.53 13.09
N THR A 86 12.41 -2.21 13.30
CA THR A 86 12.80 -1.57 14.58
C THR A 86 11.93 -1.99 15.76
N SER A 87 10.64 -2.22 15.55
CA SER A 87 9.73 -2.73 16.58
C SER A 87 10.07 -4.16 17.03
N MET A 88 10.80 -4.92 16.20
CA MET A 88 11.30 -6.25 16.49
C MET A 88 12.77 -6.24 16.95
N GLY A 89 13.36 -5.05 17.14
CA GLY A 89 14.76 -4.89 17.54
C GLY A 89 15.77 -5.15 16.41
N CYS A 90 15.34 -5.23 15.16
CA CYS A 90 16.19 -5.45 14.01
C CYS A 90 16.53 -4.14 13.29
N VAL A 91 17.76 -4.05 12.77
CA VAL A 91 18.19 -2.96 11.88
C VAL A 91 17.94 -3.40 10.44
N GLY A 92 17.25 -2.56 9.67
CA GLY A 92 16.96 -2.79 8.26
C GLY A 92 15.49 -3.12 7.95
N PRO A 93 15.19 -3.55 6.71
CA PRO A 93 13.84 -3.84 6.26
C PRO A 93 13.18 -4.96 7.07
N LYS A 94 11.88 -4.84 7.38
CA LYS A 94 11.17 -5.90 8.09
C LYS A 94 11.10 -7.21 7.30
N SER A 95 11.09 -7.12 5.97
CA SER A 95 11.01 -8.26 5.06
C SER A 95 12.22 -9.20 5.10
N VAL A 96 13.36 -8.74 5.63
CA VAL A 96 14.61 -9.52 5.69
C VAL A 96 14.79 -10.26 7.00
N ILE A 97 13.82 -10.14 7.92
CA ILE A 97 13.82 -10.87 9.17
C ILE A 97 13.51 -12.34 8.88
N GLU A 98 14.31 -13.23 9.46
CA GLU A 98 14.08 -14.68 9.40
C GLU A 98 12.82 -15.06 10.17
N VAL A 99 11.93 -15.80 9.51
CA VAL A 99 10.66 -16.25 10.09
C VAL A 99 10.66 -17.74 10.37
N ARG A 100 11.16 -18.54 9.42
CA ARG A 100 11.09 -19.99 9.51
C ARG A 100 12.19 -20.68 8.71
N ASP A 101 12.90 -21.61 9.34
CA ASP A 101 13.86 -22.52 8.71
C ASP A 101 14.92 -21.77 7.86
N GLY A 102 15.49 -20.67 8.37
CA GLY A 102 16.47 -19.86 7.62
C GLY A 102 15.86 -18.92 6.58
N ASN A 103 14.53 -18.88 6.44
CA ASN A 103 13.86 -18.10 5.39
C ASN A 103 13.26 -16.82 5.94
N THR A 104 13.52 -15.73 5.22
CA THR A 104 12.94 -14.41 5.49
C THR A 104 11.51 -14.29 4.94
N PHE A 105 10.79 -13.23 5.31
CA PHE A 105 9.50 -12.92 4.68
C PHE A 105 9.62 -12.77 3.16
N LEU A 106 10.70 -12.13 2.70
CA LEU A 106 10.98 -11.97 1.27
C LEU A 106 11.27 -13.31 0.60
N ASP A 107 12.05 -14.19 1.24
CA ASP A 107 12.31 -15.54 0.72
C ASP A 107 11.02 -16.35 0.56
N LEU A 108 10.11 -16.25 1.53
CA LEU A 108 8.82 -16.94 1.48
C LEU A 108 7.92 -16.37 0.37
N SER A 109 7.86 -15.05 0.22
CA SER A 109 7.10 -14.39 -0.85
C SER A 109 7.61 -14.79 -2.24
N VAL A 110 8.94 -14.78 -2.42
CA VAL A 110 9.58 -15.21 -3.67
C VAL A 110 9.27 -16.69 -3.96
N ARG A 111 9.38 -17.57 -2.96
CA ARG A 111 9.07 -19.00 -3.12
C ARG A 111 7.61 -19.27 -3.47
N GLN A 112 6.68 -18.52 -2.90
CA GLN A 112 5.25 -18.66 -3.21
C GLN A 112 4.97 -18.34 -4.68
N ILE A 113 5.49 -17.21 -5.18
CA ILE A 113 5.30 -16.79 -6.58
C ILE A 113 6.10 -17.68 -7.53
N GLU A 114 7.31 -18.09 -7.17
CA GLU A 114 8.08 -19.04 -7.97
C GLU A 114 7.36 -20.40 -8.09
N HIS A 115 6.75 -20.88 -7.00
CA HIS A 115 5.93 -22.09 -7.04
C HIS A 115 4.72 -21.91 -7.95
N LEU A 116 4.04 -20.76 -7.88
CA LEU A 116 2.91 -20.40 -8.75
C LEU A 116 3.32 -20.43 -10.24
N ASN A 117 4.41 -19.75 -10.59
CA ASN A 117 4.95 -19.68 -11.95
C ASN A 117 5.37 -21.06 -12.49
N ARG A 118 5.92 -21.93 -11.64
CA ARG A 118 6.26 -23.31 -12.03
C ARG A 118 5.03 -24.19 -12.21
N LYS A 119 4.03 -24.05 -11.33
CA LYS A 119 2.83 -24.91 -11.31
C LYS A 119 1.93 -24.64 -12.51
N TYR A 120 1.76 -23.37 -12.88
CA TYR A 120 0.85 -22.95 -13.95
C TYR A 120 1.58 -22.52 -15.23
N ASP A 121 2.89 -22.76 -15.31
CA ASP A 121 3.76 -22.33 -16.40
C ASP A 121 3.61 -20.83 -16.74
N SER A 122 3.34 -20.00 -15.73
CA SER A 122 3.13 -18.57 -15.85
C SER A 122 4.38 -17.75 -15.52
N ASP A 123 4.30 -16.44 -15.75
CA ASP A 123 5.35 -15.46 -15.39
C ASP A 123 4.70 -14.28 -14.65
N VAL A 124 4.30 -14.49 -13.40
CA VAL A 124 3.77 -13.43 -12.54
C VAL A 124 4.93 -12.62 -11.95
N PRO A 125 5.00 -11.29 -12.19
CA PRO A 125 6.05 -10.44 -11.62
C PRO A 125 5.78 -10.12 -10.15
N LEU A 126 6.87 -9.99 -9.38
CA LEU A 126 6.86 -9.49 -8.00
C LEU A 126 7.45 -8.09 -7.96
N LEU A 127 6.68 -7.12 -7.50
CA LEU A 127 7.09 -5.75 -7.25
C LEU A 127 7.29 -5.54 -5.75
N LEU A 128 8.38 -4.88 -5.37
CA LEU A 128 8.62 -4.43 -4.01
C LEU A 128 8.57 -2.91 -3.98
N MET A 129 7.62 -2.36 -3.24
CA MET A 129 7.55 -0.92 -2.97
C MET A 129 8.41 -0.60 -1.75
N ASN A 130 9.60 -0.07 -1.98
CA ASN A 130 10.58 0.26 -0.95
C ASN A 130 10.33 1.66 -0.36
N SER A 131 11.09 2.00 0.68
CA SER A 131 11.32 3.36 1.13
C SER A 131 12.79 3.72 0.99
N PHE A 132 13.14 5.00 1.10
CA PHE A 132 14.54 5.42 1.20
C PHE A 132 15.31 4.73 2.35
N ASN A 133 14.62 4.22 3.37
CA ASN A 133 15.24 3.46 4.46
C ASN A 133 15.50 1.98 4.11
N THR A 134 14.80 1.42 3.12
CA THR A 134 14.84 -0.02 2.82
C THR A 134 15.41 -0.35 1.44
N ASP A 135 15.46 0.64 0.53
CA ASP A 135 15.80 0.42 -0.88
C ASP A 135 17.23 -0.10 -1.09
N ALA A 136 18.22 0.55 -0.46
CA ALA A 136 19.62 0.17 -0.61
C ALA A 136 19.93 -1.26 -0.12
N ASP A 137 19.27 -1.70 0.96
CA ASP A 137 19.45 -3.04 1.49
C ASP A 137 18.67 -4.09 0.69
N THR A 138 17.47 -3.73 0.23
CA THR A 138 16.67 -4.59 -0.65
C THR A 138 17.41 -4.85 -1.96
N ALA A 139 18.04 -3.84 -2.57
CA ALA A 139 18.82 -3.96 -3.80
C ALA A 139 20.01 -4.93 -3.70
N LYS A 140 20.60 -5.08 -2.51
CA LYS A 140 21.66 -6.08 -2.27
C LYS A 140 21.10 -7.50 -2.20
N ILE A 141 19.94 -7.66 -1.58
CA ILE A 141 19.34 -8.97 -1.29
C ILE A 141 18.65 -9.55 -2.53
N ILE A 142 18.02 -8.73 -3.37
CA ILE A 142 17.34 -9.21 -4.58
C ILE A 142 18.27 -9.95 -5.54
N LYS A 143 19.59 -9.69 -5.49
CA LYS A 143 20.61 -10.39 -6.29
C LYS A 143 20.63 -11.90 -6.00
N LYS A 144 20.26 -12.31 -4.79
CA LYS A 144 20.11 -13.74 -4.40
C LYS A 144 19.12 -14.47 -5.30
N TYR A 145 18.11 -13.78 -5.80
CA TYR A 145 17.04 -14.39 -6.61
C TYR A 145 17.35 -14.38 -8.11
N GLN A 146 18.54 -13.93 -8.53
CA GLN A 146 18.95 -14.02 -9.93
C GLN A 146 19.06 -15.50 -10.34
N GLY A 147 18.25 -15.90 -11.32
CA GLY A 147 18.16 -17.29 -11.81
C GLY A 147 16.98 -18.09 -11.26
N HIS A 148 16.19 -17.53 -10.32
CA HIS A 148 14.89 -18.10 -9.96
C HIS A 148 13.85 -17.84 -11.06
N ARG A 149 12.79 -18.66 -11.10
CA ARG A 149 11.69 -18.51 -12.08
C ARG A 149 10.70 -17.41 -11.67
N ILE A 150 11.22 -16.19 -11.50
CA ILE A 150 10.46 -15.02 -11.05
C ILE A 150 11.16 -13.74 -11.48
N ARG A 151 10.38 -12.78 -11.95
CA ARG A 151 10.86 -11.42 -12.21
C ARG A 151 10.57 -10.54 -11.01
N VAL A 152 11.61 -10.16 -10.28
CA VAL A 152 11.52 -9.20 -9.16
C VAL A 152 11.87 -7.80 -9.66
N ARG A 153 10.97 -6.84 -9.44
CA ARG A 153 11.22 -5.41 -9.67
C ARG A 153 11.06 -4.64 -8.38
N THR A 154 11.75 -3.52 -8.28
CA THR A 154 11.72 -2.66 -7.09
C THR A 154 11.55 -1.23 -7.52
N PHE A 155 10.74 -0.49 -6.80
CA PHE A 155 10.64 0.96 -6.94
C PHE A 155 10.52 1.59 -5.55
N ASN A 156 10.88 2.86 -5.45
CA ASN A 156 10.89 3.57 -4.20
C ASN A 156 9.67 4.50 -4.12
N GLN A 157 9.00 4.51 -2.97
CA GLN A 157 7.94 5.48 -2.68
C GLN A 157 8.54 6.88 -2.43
N SER A 158 7.68 7.90 -2.46
CA SER A 158 8.05 9.30 -2.27
C SER A 158 8.71 9.56 -0.91
N ARG A 159 9.48 10.66 -0.80
CA ARG A 159 10.10 11.09 0.45
C ARG A 159 9.60 12.47 0.84
N PHE A 160 8.76 12.55 1.88
CA PHE A 160 8.17 13.82 2.32
C PHE A 160 8.92 14.43 3.51
N PRO A 161 9.01 15.77 3.59
CA PRO A 161 9.66 16.44 4.70
C PRO A 161 8.76 16.38 5.94
N ARG A 162 9.31 16.02 7.09
CA ARG A 162 8.62 16.23 8.37
C ARG A 162 8.41 17.73 8.59
N ILE A 163 7.39 18.08 9.37
CA ILE A 163 7.11 19.47 9.73
C ILE A 163 7.20 19.67 11.24
N PHE A 164 7.68 20.83 11.66
CA PHE A 164 7.58 21.24 13.05
C PHE A 164 6.13 21.52 13.43
N LYS A 165 5.71 21.01 14.60
CA LYS A 165 4.35 21.18 15.10
C LYS A 165 3.96 22.65 15.29
N ASP A 166 4.91 23.46 15.75
CA ASP A 166 4.64 24.85 16.14
C ASP A 166 4.70 25.82 14.96
N SER A 167 5.72 25.70 14.09
CA SER A 167 5.91 26.59 12.95
C SER A 167 5.19 26.14 11.68
N LEU A 168 4.82 24.85 11.59
CA LEU A 168 4.30 24.21 10.38
C LEU A 168 5.22 24.39 9.17
N LEU A 169 6.54 24.50 9.40
CA LEU A 169 7.56 24.55 8.37
C LEU A 169 8.28 23.20 8.26
N PRO A 170 8.84 22.87 7.09
CA PRO A 170 9.70 21.71 6.91
C PRO A 170 10.84 21.69 7.94
N VAL A 171 11.15 20.50 8.43
CA VAL A 171 12.32 20.22 9.26
C VAL A 171 13.61 20.27 8.45
N PRO A 172 13.72 19.60 7.28
CA PRO A 172 14.94 19.71 6.48
C PRO A 172 15.05 21.09 5.83
N GLU A 173 16.27 21.57 5.69
CA GLU A 173 16.68 22.78 4.97
C GLU A 173 17.35 22.46 3.62
N SER A 174 17.87 21.25 3.45
CA SER A 174 18.46 20.78 2.19
C SER A 174 18.05 19.34 1.82
N PHE A 175 18.15 18.98 0.54
CA PHE A 175 17.86 17.65 0.01
C PHE A 175 18.73 16.52 0.64
N ASP A 176 19.96 16.87 1.01
CA ASP A 176 20.97 15.96 1.56
C ASP A 176 20.98 15.92 3.11
N ASP A 177 20.02 16.60 3.75
CA ASP A 177 19.88 16.57 5.21
C ASP A 177 19.61 15.17 5.73
N GLU A 178 19.87 14.98 7.02
CA GLU A 178 19.70 13.70 7.70
C GLU A 178 18.32 13.09 7.47
N LEU A 179 18.29 11.76 7.28
CA LEU A 179 17.08 10.99 6.96
C LEU A 179 15.97 11.15 8.01
N ASP A 180 16.31 11.52 9.25
CA ASP A 180 15.35 11.78 10.33
C ASP A 180 14.47 13.01 10.10
N GLY A 181 14.89 13.93 9.23
CA GLY A 181 14.06 15.04 8.74
C GLY A 181 12.97 14.62 7.77
N TRP A 182 13.01 13.38 7.28
CA TRP A 182 12.13 12.87 6.24
C TRP A 182 11.23 11.74 6.75
N TYR A 183 10.17 11.46 6.00
CA TYR A 183 9.33 10.28 6.24
C TYR A 183 8.71 9.76 4.94
N PRO A 184 8.51 8.44 4.82
CA PRO A 184 7.69 7.89 3.74
C PRO A 184 6.21 8.20 4.02
N PRO A 185 5.44 8.72 3.05
CA PRO A 185 4.04 9.14 3.21
C PRO A 185 3.01 8.01 3.42
N GLY A 186 3.45 6.86 3.92
CA GLY A 186 2.61 5.68 4.14
C GLY A 186 2.26 4.96 2.85
N HIS A 187 1.53 3.85 2.97
CA HIS A 187 1.19 3.00 1.81
C HIS A 187 0.19 3.64 0.83
N GLY A 188 -0.43 4.77 1.20
CA GLY A 188 -1.33 5.50 0.30
C GLY A 188 -0.61 6.21 -0.86
N ASP A 189 0.70 6.43 -0.73
CA ASP A 189 1.56 6.96 -1.80
C ASP A 189 1.85 5.95 -2.91
N LEU A 190 1.40 4.70 -2.75
CA LEU A 190 1.54 3.64 -3.74
C LEU A 190 1.19 4.10 -5.15
N TYR A 191 0.09 4.83 -5.33
CA TYR A 191 -0.39 5.23 -6.66
C TYR A 191 0.54 6.24 -7.32
N GLU A 192 0.91 7.30 -6.61
CA GLU A 192 1.84 8.33 -7.08
C GLU A 192 3.23 7.73 -7.34
N ALA A 193 3.71 6.86 -6.45
CA ALA A 193 4.99 6.17 -6.60
C ALA A 193 5.00 5.18 -7.78
N LEU A 194 3.89 4.49 -8.04
CA LEU A 194 3.78 3.54 -9.15
C LEU A 194 3.75 4.26 -10.51
N ILE A 195 3.07 5.40 -10.59
CA ILE A 195 3.04 6.26 -11.78
C ILE A 195 4.41 6.88 -12.00
N SER A 196 4.97 7.57 -11.00
CA SER A 196 6.25 8.29 -11.13
C SER A 196 7.46 7.38 -11.37
N SER A 197 7.38 6.11 -10.97
CA SER A 197 8.42 5.11 -11.27
C SER A 197 8.35 4.56 -12.69
N GLY A 198 7.26 4.77 -13.42
CA GLY A 198 7.01 4.16 -14.73
C GLY A 198 6.73 2.66 -14.67
N GLU A 199 6.56 2.10 -13.47
CA GLU A 199 6.20 0.68 -13.31
C GLU A 199 4.76 0.42 -13.75
N LEU A 200 3.84 1.38 -13.58
CA LEU A 200 2.48 1.28 -14.11
C LEU A 200 2.48 1.06 -15.63
N ASP A 201 3.10 1.95 -16.38
CA ASP A 201 3.21 1.86 -17.84
C ASP A 201 3.89 0.56 -18.28
N SER A 202 4.92 0.15 -17.53
CA SER A 202 5.64 -1.07 -17.82
C SER A 202 4.78 -2.32 -17.58
N LEU A 203 3.91 -2.33 -16.57
CA LEU A 203 2.97 -3.42 -16.31
C LEU A 203 1.87 -3.49 -17.37
N LEU A 204 1.29 -2.34 -17.73
CA LEU A 204 0.28 -2.24 -18.79
C LEU A 204 0.84 -2.70 -20.15
N ALA A 205 2.06 -2.28 -20.50
CA ALA A 205 2.74 -2.72 -21.72
C ALA A 205 3.02 -4.24 -21.75
N GLN A 206 3.05 -4.90 -20.60
CA GLN A 206 3.18 -6.36 -20.48
C GLN A 206 1.83 -7.08 -20.51
N GLY A 207 0.71 -6.37 -20.69
CA GLY A 207 -0.64 -6.94 -20.65
C GLY A 207 -1.11 -7.29 -19.24
N ARG A 208 -0.56 -6.64 -18.20
CA ARG A 208 -1.03 -6.80 -16.83
C ARG A 208 -2.17 -5.82 -16.59
N GLU A 209 -3.28 -6.33 -16.10
CA GLU A 209 -4.50 -5.55 -15.83
C GLU A 209 -4.74 -5.39 -14.33
N ILE A 210 -4.19 -6.28 -13.50
CA ILE A 210 -4.54 -6.39 -12.08
C ILE A 210 -3.29 -6.40 -11.21
N LEU A 211 -3.30 -5.60 -10.14
CA LEU A 211 -2.25 -5.51 -9.14
C LEU A 211 -2.75 -6.01 -7.78
N PHE A 212 -2.21 -7.14 -7.32
CA PHE A 212 -2.43 -7.66 -5.98
C PHE A 212 -1.42 -7.05 -5.00
N VAL A 213 -1.88 -6.16 -4.13
CA VAL A 213 -1.08 -5.44 -3.14
C VAL A 213 -1.25 -6.06 -1.78
N SER A 214 -0.15 -6.33 -1.09
CA SER A 214 -0.20 -6.78 0.31
C SER A 214 1.04 -6.38 1.09
N ASN A 215 0.98 -6.44 2.42
CA ASN A 215 2.17 -6.17 3.22
C ASN A 215 3.26 -7.22 3.01
N GLY A 216 4.52 -6.78 3.11
CA GLY A 216 5.67 -7.67 3.11
C GLY A 216 5.74 -8.61 4.33
N ASP A 217 5.06 -8.30 5.43
CA ASP A 217 5.03 -9.12 6.66
C ASP A 217 3.79 -10.02 6.77
N ASN A 218 2.86 -9.95 5.81
CA ASN A 218 1.69 -10.82 5.79
C ASN A 218 1.97 -12.09 4.98
N LEU A 219 2.30 -13.19 5.67
CA LEU A 219 2.54 -14.50 5.04
C LEU A 219 1.27 -15.20 4.56
N GLY A 220 0.09 -14.80 5.06
CA GLY A 220 -1.20 -15.31 4.63
C GLY A 220 -1.66 -14.72 3.29
N ALA A 221 -1.03 -13.63 2.83
CA ALA A 221 -1.33 -12.97 1.57
C ALA A 221 -0.73 -13.69 0.37
N THR A 222 -1.33 -14.84 0.06
CA THR A 222 -1.04 -15.63 -1.15
C THR A 222 -1.99 -15.26 -2.27
N VAL A 223 -1.56 -15.43 -3.52
CA VAL A 223 -2.42 -15.24 -4.70
C VAL A 223 -3.55 -16.27 -4.67
N ASP A 224 -4.80 -15.79 -4.62
CA ASP A 224 -6.00 -16.60 -4.71
C ASP A 224 -6.65 -16.46 -6.09
N THR A 225 -6.76 -17.57 -6.82
CA THR A 225 -7.34 -17.58 -8.16
C THR A 225 -8.85 -17.34 -8.15
N LYS A 226 -9.57 -17.67 -7.08
CA LYS A 226 -11.01 -17.38 -6.97
C LYS A 226 -11.28 -15.88 -6.93
N ILE A 227 -10.44 -15.15 -6.18
CA ILE A 227 -10.57 -13.69 -6.05
C ILE A 227 -10.21 -13.03 -7.38
N LEU A 228 -9.13 -13.51 -8.02
CA LEU A 228 -8.72 -13.04 -9.34
C LEU A 228 -9.81 -13.24 -10.40
N ASP A 229 -10.38 -14.44 -10.48
CA ASP A 229 -11.46 -14.78 -11.42
C ASP A 229 -12.68 -13.89 -11.16
N HIS A 230 -13.10 -13.75 -9.90
CA HIS A 230 -14.23 -12.91 -9.52
C HIS A 230 -14.05 -11.43 -9.91
N MET A 231 -12.85 -10.87 -9.73
CA MET A 231 -12.57 -9.48 -10.11
C MET A 231 -12.73 -9.26 -11.61
N ILE A 232 -12.23 -10.20 -12.41
CA ILE A 232 -12.31 -10.14 -13.88
C ILE A 232 -13.75 -10.31 -14.36
N GLU A 233 -14.49 -11.27 -13.80
CA GLU A 233 -15.88 -11.54 -14.18
C GLU A 233 -16.82 -10.39 -13.84
N THR A 234 -16.63 -9.77 -12.68
CA THR A 234 -17.45 -8.63 -12.24
C THR A 234 -17.03 -7.30 -12.85
N GLY A 235 -15.81 -7.21 -13.39
CA GLY A 235 -15.22 -5.95 -13.85
C GLY A 235 -15.00 -4.97 -12.70
N ALA A 236 -14.70 -5.47 -11.51
CA ALA A 236 -14.46 -4.63 -10.34
C ALA A 236 -13.11 -3.92 -10.46
N GLU A 237 -13.09 -2.59 -10.31
CA GLU A 237 -11.86 -1.79 -10.36
C GLU A 237 -11.01 -1.92 -9.07
N TYR A 238 -11.64 -2.33 -7.97
CA TYR A 238 -11.03 -2.41 -6.65
C TYR A 238 -11.71 -3.47 -5.79
N LEU A 239 -10.91 -4.37 -5.21
CA LEU A 239 -11.35 -5.31 -4.19
C LEU A 239 -10.46 -5.20 -2.95
N MET A 240 -11.08 -5.29 -1.79
CA MET A 240 -10.40 -5.32 -0.50
C MET A 240 -10.80 -6.58 0.25
N GLU A 241 -9.81 -7.37 0.67
CA GLU A 241 -10.10 -8.55 1.49
C GLU A 241 -10.41 -8.12 2.92
N LEU A 242 -11.45 -8.75 3.48
CA LEU A 242 -11.87 -8.54 4.85
C LEU A 242 -11.81 -9.86 5.61
N THR A 243 -11.56 -9.77 6.91
CA THR A 243 -11.66 -10.92 7.83
C THR A 243 -12.53 -10.57 9.02
N ASP A 244 -13.13 -11.58 9.65
CA ASP A 244 -13.93 -11.41 10.86
C ASP A 244 -13.12 -10.77 11.99
N LYS A 245 -13.72 -9.80 12.67
CA LYS A 245 -13.11 -9.12 13.83
C LYS A 245 -13.03 -10.04 15.03
N THR A 246 -11.82 -10.24 15.55
CA THR A 246 -11.62 -10.82 16.88
C THR A 246 -11.55 -9.74 17.96
N ARG A 247 -11.51 -10.14 19.23
CA ARG A 247 -11.31 -9.20 20.35
C ARG A 247 -9.99 -8.42 20.28
N ALA A 248 -8.99 -8.93 19.57
CA ALA A 248 -7.70 -8.26 19.40
C ALA A 248 -7.76 -7.15 18.33
N ASP A 249 -8.76 -7.18 17.44
CA ASP A 249 -8.79 -6.36 16.22
C ASP A 249 -9.74 -5.16 16.31
N VAL A 250 -10.24 -4.85 17.51
CA VAL A 250 -11.24 -3.79 17.77
C VAL A 250 -10.81 -2.38 17.35
N LYS A 251 -9.51 -2.19 17.04
CA LYS A 251 -8.95 -0.92 16.56
C LYS A 251 -8.81 -0.84 15.04
N GLY A 252 -8.99 -1.96 14.33
CA GLY A 252 -8.85 -2.02 12.88
C GLY A 252 -10.00 -1.33 12.15
N GLY A 253 -9.67 -0.66 11.04
CA GLY A 253 -10.63 -0.07 10.13
C GLY A 253 -11.63 -1.09 9.58
N THR A 254 -12.80 -0.60 9.15
CA THR A 254 -13.86 -1.41 8.52
C THR A 254 -14.37 -0.75 7.26
N LEU A 255 -15.00 -1.53 6.38
CA LEU A 255 -15.83 -0.94 5.32
C LEU A 255 -17.20 -0.54 5.86
N ILE A 256 -17.66 0.62 5.39
CA ILE A 256 -19.00 1.16 5.61
C ILE A 256 -19.59 1.62 4.28
N ASN A 257 -20.91 1.68 4.18
CA ASN A 257 -21.57 2.45 3.14
C ASN A 257 -21.87 3.85 3.67
N TYR A 258 -21.38 4.87 2.96
CA TYR A 258 -21.60 6.28 3.29
C TYR A 258 -22.06 7.03 2.04
N ASP A 259 -23.28 7.58 2.08
CA ASP A 259 -23.92 8.26 0.95
C ASP A 259 -23.91 7.42 -0.37
N GLY A 260 -24.10 6.11 -0.25
CA GLY A 260 -24.17 5.19 -1.40
C GLY A 260 -22.81 4.76 -1.95
N GLN A 261 -21.71 5.09 -1.27
CA GLN A 261 -20.36 4.64 -1.63
C GLN A 261 -19.73 3.84 -0.50
N VAL A 262 -19.08 2.74 -0.86
CA VAL A 262 -18.28 1.95 0.09
C VAL A 262 -16.99 2.70 0.39
N ARG A 263 -16.69 2.89 1.69
CA ARG A 263 -15.49 3.60 2.16
C ARG A 263 -14.89 2.90 3.36
N LEU A 264 -13.58 3.02 3.51
CA LEU A 264 -12.86 2.59 4.70
C LEU A 264 -13.05 3.62 5.81
N LEU A 265 -13.56 3.17 6.96
CA LEU A 265 -13.69 3.95 8.18
C LEU A 265 -12.60 3.55 9.17
N GLU A 266 -11.78 4.53 9.55
CA GLU A 266 -10.76 4.40 10.57
C GLU A 266 -11.18 5.03 11.90
N ILE A 267 -10.66 4.52 13.02
CA ILE A 267 -11.00 5.03 14.36
C ILE A 267 -10.72 6.54 14.53
N ALA A 268 -9.74 7.08 13.80
CA ALA A 268 -9.39 8.49 13.83
C ALA A 268 -10.46 9.41 13.20
N GLN A 269 -11.33 8.86 12.35
CA GLN A 269 -12.44 9.57 11.70
C GLN A 269 -13.72 9.51 12.52
N VAL A 270 -13.78 8.63 13.53
CA VAL A 270 -14.97 8.41 14.36
C VAL A 270 -15.10 9.52 15.40
N PRO A 271 -16.28 10.16 15.52
CA PRO A 271 -16.56 11.10 16.60
C PRO A 271 -16.32 10.46 17.97
N LYS A 272 -15.74 11.21 18.92
CA LYS A 272 -15.34 10.69 20.24
C LYS A 272 -16.48 9.97 20.99
N GLU A 273 -17.71 10.42 20.76
CA GLU A 273 -18.94 9.89 21.38
C GLU A 273 -19.28 8.48 20.89
N HIS A 274 -18.90 8.13 19.66
CA HIS A 274 -19.22 6.85 19.01
C HIS A 274 -18.04 5.87 18.91
N VAL A 275 -16.93 6.17 19.60
CA VAL A 275 -15.74 5.31 19.59
C VAL A 275 -16.02 3.93 20.17
N GLU A 276 -16.88 3.81 21.18
CA GLU A 276 -17.25 2.51 21.75
C GLU A 276 -18.19 1.73 20.83
N ASP A 277 -19.07 2.41 20.09
CA ASP A 277 -19.91 1.79 19.06
C ASP A 277 -19.04 1.23 17.93
N PHE A 278 -18.01 1.96 17.51
CA PHE A 278 -17.06 1.49 16.49
C PHE A 278 -16.26 0.24 16.93
N LYS A 279 -15.92 0.13 18.22
CA LYS A 279 -15.24 -1.05 18.76
C LYS A 279 -16.15 -2.26 18.92
N SER A 280 -17.46 -2.08 18.80
CA SER A 280 -18.44 -3.15 19.00
C SER A 280 -18.45 -4.11 17.82
N ILE A 281 -17.99 -5.34 18.07
CA ILE A 281 -17.99 -6.45 17.10
C ILE A 281 -19.42 -6.82 16.65
N LYS A 282 -20.44 -6.46 17.43
CA LYS A 282 -21.85 -6.68 17.05
C LYS A 282 -22.32 -5.75 15.94
N ILE A 283 -21.76 -4.54 15.88
CA ILE A 283 -22.15 -3.50 14.92
C ILE A 283 -21.23 -3.56 13.70
N ILE A 284 -19.94 -3.80 13.92
CA ILE A 284 -18.92 -3.88 12.88
C ILE A 284 -18.25 -5.26 12.97
N GLN A 285 -18.57 -6.12 12.01
CA GLN A 285 -18.20 -7.55 12.06
C GLN A 285 -16.88 -7.86 11.35
N VAL A 286 -16.43 -6.99 10.45
CA VAL A 286 -15.28 -7.23 9.57
C VAL A 286 -14.19 -6.18 9.76
N LEU A 287 -12.92 -6.55 9.55
CA LEU A 287 -11.78 -5.62 9.48
C LEU A 287 -11.07 -5.71 8.13
N GLN A 288 -10.43 -4.60 7.74
CA GLN A 288 -9.52 -4.59 6.61
C GLN A 288 -8.36 -5.57 6.86
N HIS A 289 -8.27 -6.58 6.00
CA HIS A 289 -7.03 -7.32 5.83
C HIS A 289 -6.23 -6.54 4.78
N GLN A 290 -4.97 -6.16 5.05
CA GLN A 290 -4.17 -5.31 4.14
C GLN A 290 -3.75 -6.07 2.86
N GLN A 291 -4.76 -6.43 2.08
CA GLN A 291 -4.71 -7.06 0.77
C GLN A 291 -5.71 -6.32 -0.11
N LEU A 292 -5.22 -5.76 -1.21
CA LEU A 292 -5.99 -4.98 -2.16
C LEU A 292 -5.73 -5.56 -3.54
N VAL A 293 -6.77 -5.60 -4.36
CA VAL A 293 -6.65 -5.99 -5.76
C VAL A 293 -7.17 -4.83 -6.58
N ASP A 294 -6.27 -4.21 -7.34
CA ASP A 294 -6.54 -2.96 -8.08
C ASP A 294 -6.45 -3.20 -9.57
N GLN A 295 -7.43 -2.73 -10.32
CA GLN A 295 -7.34 -2.66 -11.78
C GLN A 295 -6.41 -1.51 -12.17
N LEU A 296 -5.48 -1.80 -13.08
CA LEU A 296 -4.46 -0.86 -13.55
C LEU A 296 -4.99 0.07 -14.64
N GLU A 297 -5.97 -0.38 -15.43
CA GLU A 297 -6.63 0.46 -16.43
C GLU A 297 -7.63 1.43 -15.78
N GLY A 298 -7.58 2.71 -16.18
CA GLY A 298 -8.54 3.74 -15.74
C GLY A 298 -8.02 4.72 -14.67
N ARG A 299 -6.75 4.65 -14.28
CA ARG A 299 -6.10 5.58 -13.36
C ARG A 299 -5.14 6.54 -14.06
#